data_AF-A0A3A6U6C6-F1
#
_entry.id   AF-A0A3A6U6C6-F1
#
_cell.length_a   1.000
_cell.length_b   1.000
_cell.length_c   1.000
_cell.angle_alpha   90.00
_cell.angle_beta   90.00
_cell.angle_gamma   90.00
#
_symmetry.space_group_name_H-M   'P 1'
#
loop_
_entity.id
_entity.type
_entity.pdbx_description
1 polymer ?
#
loop_
_entity_poly.entity_id
_entity_poly.type
_entity_poly.pdbx_seq_one_letter_code
_entity_poly.pdbx_strand_id
1 'polypeptide(L)'
;MTLPIGAALSCLRGAILNLKEAIQSKHSSLIYLRRQELAEFLNQIRHFDYNSVVNNSIVKLQLHRNLEIAKNQATTILFDASLALSASVHLV
;
A
#
# COMPACT_ATOMS: atom_id res chain seq x y z
N MET A 1 10.79 -1.00 15.91
CA MET A 1 11.60 -0.81 14.68
C MET A 1 11.22 0.55 14.12
N THR A 2 12.15 1.35 13.60
CA THR A 2 11.86 2.69 13.05
C THR A 2 12.18 2.69 11.56
N LEU A 3 11.20 3.02 10.72
CA LEU A 3 11.41 3.17 9.28
C LEU A 3 11.38 4.66 8.92
N PRO A 4 12.36 5.20 8.18
CA PRO A 4 12.27 6.56 7.67
C PRO A 4 10.98 6.75 6.87
N ILE A 5 10.23 7.83 7.15
CA ILE A 5 8.92 8.06 6.52
C ILE A 5 8.98 8.07 4.98
N GLY A 6 10.11 8.52 4.40
CA GLY A 6 10.33 8.46 2.96
C GLY A 6 10.43 7.03 2.42
N ALA A 7 11.12 6.14 3.14
CA ALA A 7 11.19 4.73 2.77
C ALA A 7 9.82 4.05 2.91
N ALA A 8 9.10 4.33 4.01
CA ALA A 8 7.73 3.83 4.21
C ALA A 8 6.81 4.23 3.05
N LEU A 9 6.86 5.50 2.66
CA LEU A 9 6.08 6.03 1.55
C LEU A 9 6.44 5.35 0.22
N SER A 10 7.74 5.19 -0.08
CA SER A 10 8.20 4.54 -1.32
C SER A 10 7.79 3.07 -1.39
N CYS A 11 7.97 2.32 -0.31
CA CYS A 11 7.55 0.92 -0.23
C CYS A 11 6.04 0.77 -0.41
N LEU A 12 5.25 1.60 0.28
CA LEU A 12 3.79 1.57 0.16
C LEU A 12 3.33 1.86 -1.27
N ARG A 13 3.92 2.88 -1.92
CA ARG A 13 3.60 3.21 -3.32
C ARG A 13 3.97 2.09 -4.29
N GLY A 14 5.12 1.44 -4.09
CA GLY A 14 5.52 0.28 -4.89
C GLY A 14 4.56 -0.89 -4.73
N ALA A 15 4.16 -1.21 -3.50
CA ALA A 15 3.19 -2.28 -3.23
C ALA A 15 1.80 -1.99 -3.86
N ILE A 16 1.34 -0.73 -3.82
CA ILE A 16 0.11 -0.29 -4.51
C ILE A 16 0.23 -0.53 -6.02
N LEU A 17 1.34 -0.12 -6.63
CA LEU A 17 1.55 -0.28 -8.07
C LEU A 17 1.53 -1.76 -8.48
N ASN A 18 2.26 -2.61 -7.75
CA ASN A 18 2.31 -4.05 -8.00
C ASN A 18 0.93 -4.71 -7.93
N LEU A 19 0.10 -4.33 -6.95
CA LEU A 19 -1.27 -4.84 -6.86
C LEU A 19 -2.14 -4.33 -8.01
N LYS A 20 -1.97 -3.06 -8.42
CA LYS A 20 -2.68 -2.50 -9.56
C LYS A 20 -2.39 -3.26 -10.85
N GLU A 21 -1.12 -3.52 -11.12
CA GLU A 21 -0.68 -4.31 -12.27
C GLU A 21 -1.19 -5.75 -12.20
N ALA A 22 -1.18 -6.36 -11.00
CA ALA A 22 -1.77 -7.68 -10.79
C ALA A 22 -3.27 -7.71 -11.12
N ILE A 23 -4.05 -6.73 -10.65
CA ILE A 23 -5.48 -6.61 -10.97
C ILE A 23 -5.69 -6.49 -12.48
N GLN A 24 -4.89 -5.67 -13.16
CA GLN A 24 -4.95 -5.50 -14.61
C GLN A 24 -4.62 -6.77 -15.39
N SER A 25 -3.70 -7.59 -14.88
CA SER A 25 -3.34 -8.89 -15.48
C SER A 25 -4.46 -9.93 -15.39
N LYS A 26 -5.48 -9.72 -14.54
CA LYS A 26 -6.57 -10.65 -14.22
C LYS A 26 -6.11 -12.03 -13.70
N HIS A 27 -4.85 -12.16 -13.29
CA HIS A 27 -4.32 -13.41 -12.75
C HIS A 27 -4.64 -13.52 -11.26
N SER A 28 -5.68 -14.28 -10.89
CA SER A 28 -6.22 -14.32 -9.52
C SER A 28 -5.17 -14.68 -8.44
N SER A 29 -4.29 -15.66 -8.68
CA SER A 29 -3.23 -16.01 -7.72
C SER A 29 -2.24 -14.86 -7.47
N LEU A 30 -1.88 -14.11 -8.53
CA LEU A 30 -1.00 -12.95 -8.41
C LEU A 30 -1.69 -11.80 -7.67
N ILE A 31 -2.99 -11.57 -7.94
CA ILE A 31 -3.81 -10.60 -7.21
C ILE A 31 -3.83 -10.95 -5.72
N TYR A 32 -4.06 -12.22 -5.38
CA TYR A 32 -4.09 -12.68 -3.99
C TYR A 32 -2.75 -12.42 -3.28
N LEU A 33 -1.64 -12.81 -3.90
CA LEU A 33 -0.29 -12.60 -3.35
C LEU A 33 -0.01 -11.11 -3.10
N ARG A 34 -0.19 -10.26 -4.13
CA ARG A 34 0.09 -8.81 -4.01
C ARG A 34 -0.85 -8.13 -3.01
N ARG A 35 -2.09 -8.62 -2.86
CA ARG A 35 -3.03 -8.13 -1.86
C ARG A 35 -2.55 -8.42 -0.44
N GLN A 36 -2.01 -9.61 -0.19
CA GLN A 36 -1.42 -9.96 1.11
C GLN A 36 -0.21 -9.09 1.43
N GLU A 37 0.74 -8.97 0.49
CA GLU A 37 1.92 -8.12 0.66
C GLU A 37 1.54 -6.67 1.02
N LEU A 38 0.62 -6.07 0.28
CA LEU A 38 0.17 -4.70 0.55
C LEU A 38 -0.52 -4.59 1.92
N ALA A 39 -1.35 -5.56 2.30
CA ALA A 39 -2.03 -5.58 3.60
C ALA A 39 -1.03 -5.68 4.76
N GLU A 40 -0.01 -6.54 4.63
CA GLU A 40 1.06 -6.68 5.61
C GLU A 40 1.85 -5.37 5.75
N PHE A 41 2.27 -4.75 4.64
CA PHE A 41 2.94 -3.45 4.67
C PHE A 41 2.10 -2.38 5.34
N LEU A 42 0.80 -2.31 5.01
CA LEU A 42 -0.10 -1.33 5.60
C LEU A 42 -0.25 -1.54 7.12
N ASN A 43 -0.26 -2.80 7.57
CA ASN A 43 -0.30 -3.11 9.00
C ASN A 43 0.99 -2.70 9.70
N GLN A 44 2.15 -2.99 9.12
CA GLN A 44 3.45 -2.56 9.65
C GLN A 44 3.52 -1.02 9.79
N ILE A 45 3.06 -0.30 8.77
CA ILE A 45 2.98 1.18 8.72
C ILE A 45 2.06 1.76 9.82
N ARG A 46 1.03 1.05 10.29
CA ARG A 46 0.21 1.55 11.42
C ARG A 46 0.95 1.56 12.74
N HIS A 47 1.94 0.68 12.89
CA HIS A 47 2.68 0.50 14.15
C HIS A 47 4.05 1.19 14.15
N PHE A 48 4.46 1.79 13.03
CA PHE A 48 5.70 2.54 12.97
C PHE A 48 5.55 3.92 13.58
N ASP A 49 6.42 4.23 14.54
CA ASP A 49 6.65 5.60 14.98
C ASP A 49 7.54 6.29 13.95
N TYR A 50 6.99 7.29 13.26
CA TYR A 50 7.67 7.98 12.17
C TYR A 50 8.57 9.07 12.72
N ASN A 51 9.73 8.67 13.20
CA ASN A 51 10.82 9.63 13.40
C ASN A 51 11.29 10.13 12.04
N SER A 52 10.85 11.33 11.67
CA SER A 52 11.38 12.01 10.49
C SER A 52 12.83 12.38 10.76
N VAL A 53 13.77 11.73 10.08
CA VAL A 53 15.18 12.16 10.03
C VAL A 53 15.30 13.58 9.42
N VAL A 54 14.22 14.07 8.80
CA VAL A 54 14.11 15.40 8.20
C VAL A 54 13.79 16.45 9.27
N ASN A 55 14.75 17.34 9.55
CA ASN A 55 14.59 18.48 10.48
C ASN A 55 13.77 19.65 9.89
N ASN A 56 13.52 19.66 8.58
CA ASN A 56 12.68 20.69 7.95
C ASN A 56 11.19 20.36 8.18
N SER A 57 10.51 21.24 8.91
CA SER A 57 9.10 21.08 9.30
C SER A 57 8.14 20.98 8.11
N ILE A 58 8.39 21.70 7.02
CA ILE A 58 7.54 21.68 5.81
C ILE A 58 7.66 20.34 5.10
N VAL A 59 8.90 19.86 4.91
CA VAL A 59 9.14 18.57 4.24
C VAL A 59 8.58 17.42 5.06
N LYS A 60 8.73 17.48 6.40
CA LYS A 60 8.09 16.53 7.31
C LYS A 60 6.58 16.50 7.14
N LEU A 61 5.93 17.67 7.16
CA LEU A 61 4.48 17.79 6.97
C LEU A 61 4.03 17.19 5.63
N GLN A 62 4.76 17.49 4.55
CA GLN A 62 4.48 16.95 3.21
C GLN A 62 4.61 15.43 3.16
N LEU A 63 5.63 14.86 3.80
CA LEU A 63 5.82 13.40 3.86
C LEU A 63 4.69 12.71 4.62
N HIS A 64 4.24 13.26 5.75
CA HIS A 64 3.08 12.74 6.46
C HIS A 64 1.80 12.82 5.62
N ARG A 65 1.54 13.96 4.99
CA ARG A 65 0.37 14.12 4.11
C ARG A 65 0.39 13.11 2.96
N ASN A 66 1.55 12.93 2.33
CA ASN A 66 1.71 11.98 1.24
C ASN A 66 1.53 10.53 1.69
N LEU A 67 1.98 10.20 2.90
CA LEU A 67 1.78 8.88 3.49
C LEU A 67 0.31 8.60 3.77
N GLU A 68 -0.44 9.55 4.33
CA GLU A 68 -1.88 9.39 4.52
C GLU A 68 -2.64 9.24 3.20
N ILE A 69 -2.29 10.02 2.16
CA ILE A 69 -2.85 9.84 0.83
C ILE A 69 -2.58 8.42 0.30
N ALA A 70 -1.33 7.94 0.42
CA ALA A 70 -0.96 6.61 -0.03
C ALA A 70 -1.68 5.50 0.77
N LYS A 71 -1.88 5.66 2.08
CA LYS A 71 -2.67 4.72 2.90
C LYS A 71 -4.12 4.63 2.45
N ASN A 72 -4.73 5.76 2.11
CA ASN A 72 -6.09 5.79 1.57
C ASN A 72 -6.16 5.06 0.22
N GLN A 73 -5.21 5.35 -0.68
CA GLN A 73 -5.10 4.66 -1.97
C GLN A 73 -4.91 3.14 -1.80
N ALA A 74 -4.06 2.72 -0.86
CA ALA A 74 -3.85 1.32 -0.54
C ALA A 74 -5.15 0.65 -0.07
N THR A 75 -5.94 1.32 0.76
CA THR A 75 -7.22 0.78 1.23
C THR A 75 -8.22 0.60 0.08
N THR A 76 -8.32 1.59 -0.82
CA THR A 76 -9.18 1.50 -2.02
C THR A 76 -8.76 0.34 -2.91
N ILE A 77 -7.47 0.20 -3.21
CA ILE A 77 -7.03 -0.87 -4.13
C ILE A 77 -7.11 -2.28 -3.52
N LEU A 78 -7.00 -2.41 -2.19
CA LEU A 78 -7.28 -3.67 -1.49
C LEU A 78 -8.74 -4.09 -1.63
N PHE A 79 -9.66 -3.12 -1.64
CA PHE A 79 -11.07 -3.36 -1.92
C PHE A 79 -11.28 -3.80 -3.37
N ASP A 80 -10.68 -3.09 -4.34
CA ASP A 80 -10.74 -3.45 -5.76
C ASP A 80 -10.20 -4.86 -6.02
N ALA A 81 -9.09 -5.23 -5.38
CA ALA A 81 -8.52 -6.58 -5.45
C ALA A 81 -9.50 -7.64 -4.91
N SER A 82 -10.20 -7.33 -3.82
CA SER A 82 -11.19 -8.23 -3.24
C SER A 82 -12.37 -8.44 -4.18
N LEU A 83 -12.84 -7.37 -4.85
CA LEU A 83 -13.86 -7.48 -5.91
C LEU A 83 -13.38 -8.34 -7.09
N ALA A 84 -12.15 -8.12 -7.56
CA ALA A 84 -11.58 -8.88 -8.67
C ALA A 84 -11.44 -10.38 -8.34
N LEU A 85 -11.02 -10.71 -7.12
CA LEU A 85 -10.94 -12.09 -6.65
C LEU A 85 -12.32 -12.74 -6.56
N SER A 86 -13.32 -12.05 -5.99
CA SER A 86 -14.69 -12.57 -5.92
C SER A 86 -15.27 -12.81 -7.31
N ALA A 87 -15.08 -11.88 -8.25
CA ALA A 87 -15.51 -12.05 -9.64
C ALA A 87 -14.85 -13.27 -10.31
N SER A 88 -13.60 -13.59 -9.97
CA SER A 88 -12.90 -14.76 -10.51
C SER A 88 -13.51 -16.08 -10.04
N VAL A 89 -14.09 -16.12 -8.83
CA VAL A 89 -14.75 -17.33 -8.28
C VAL A 89 -16.11 -17.57 -8.93
N HIS A 90 -16.82 -16.53 -9.35
CA HIS A 90 -18.14 -16.63 -10.01
C HIS A 90 -18.07 -17.00 -11.50
N LEU A 91 -16.87 -17.01 -12.10
CA LEU A 91 -16.64 -17.37 -13.51
C LEU A 91 -16.21 -18.84 -13.68
N VAL A 92 -16.15 -19.61 -12.59
CA VAL A 92 -15.87 -21.06 -12.54
C VAL A 92 -17.18 -21.80 -12.27
#